data_AF-A0A3L6FZ20-F1
#
_entry.id   AF-A0A3L6FZ20-F1
#
_cell.length_a   1.000
_cell.length_b   1.000
_cell.length_c   1.000
_cell.angle_alpha   90.00
_cell.angle_beta   90.00
_cell.angle_gamma   90.00
#
_symmetry.space_group_name_H-M   'P 1'
#
loop_
_entity.id
_entity.type
_entity.pdbx_description
1 polymer ?
#
loop_
_entity_poly.entity_id
_entity_poly.type
_entity_poly.pdbx_seq_one_letter_code
_entity_poly.pdbx_strand_id
1 'polypeptide(L)'
;MPKRTKQEYERLQNVQAINNKHIFSAGLSEQCCSLKGDFMNMPIADNTFDAAYAIQATCYAPEAQGVYSEVYRVLKPGQYCTG
;
A
#
# COMPACT_ATOMS: atom_id res chain seq x y z
N MET A 1 -12.15 -14.78 -3.81
CA MET A 1 -12.58 -13.36 -3.89
C MET A 1 -13.05 -13.05 -5.31
N PRO A 2 -14.17 -12.34 -5.50
CA PRO A 2 -14.61 -11.96 -6.84
C PRO A 2 -13.57 -11.04 -7.49
N LYS A 3 -13.29 -11.27 -8.78
CA LYS A 3 -12.39 -10.41 -9.56
C LYS A 3 -13.07 -9.05 -9.73
N ARG A 4 -12.33 -7.96 -9.45
CA ARG A 4 -12.82 -6.58 -9.63
C ARG A 4 -13.28 -6.35 -11.07
N THR A 5 -14.35 -5.59 -11.22
CA THR A 5 -14.89 -5.13 -12.51
C THR A 5 -13.96 -4.14 -13.19
N LYS A 6 -14.11 -3.96 -14.52
CA LYS A 6 -13.35 -2.94 -15.27
C LYS A 6 -13.53 -1.53 -14.70
N GLN A 7 -14.76 -1.18 -14.34
CA GLN A 7 -15.09 0.12 -13.75
C GLN A 7 -14.37 0.36 -12.42
N GLU A 8 -14.26 -0.66 -11.56
CA GLU A 8 -13.51 -0.55 -10.31
C GLU A 8 -12.00 -0.38 -10.56
N TYR A 9 -11.46 -1.06 -11.59
CA TYR A 9 -10.08 -0.88 -11.98
C TYR A 9 -9.78 0.55 -12.41
N GLU A 10 -10.64 1.15 -13.23
CA GLU A 10 -10.54 2.55 -13.68
C GLU A 10 -10.64 3.52 -12.50
N ARG A 11 -11.60 3.30 -11.58
CA ARG A 11 -11.72 4.11 -10.36
C ARG A 11 -10.43 4.11 -9.54
N LEU A 12 -9.80 2.96 -9.38
CA LEU A 12 -8.54 2.86 -8.64
C LEU A 12 -7.35 3.51 -9.36
N GLN A 13 -7.29 3.41 -10.69
CA GLN A 13 -6.29 4.15 -11.47
C GLN A 13 -6.48 5.67 -11.29
N ASN A 14 -7.73 6.14 -11.25
CA ASN A 14 -8.03 7.55 -11.00
C ASN A 14 -7.55 8.00 -9.61
N VAL A 15 -7.72 7.19 -8.56
CA VAL A 15 -7.21 7.51 -7.22
C VAL A 15 -5.68 7.62 -7.22
N GLN A 16 -4.97 6.69 -7.86
CA GLN A 16 -3.51 6.75 -7.95
C GLN A 16 -3.05 8.01 -8.71
N ALA A 17 -3.72 8.37 -9.81
CA ALA A 17 -3.41 9.58 -10.56
C ALA A 17 -3.64 10.86 -9.74
N ILE A 18 -4.73 10.92 -8.95
CA ILE A 18 -5.02 12.03 -8.04
C ILE A 18 -3.93 12.15 -6.97
N ASN A 19 -3.53 11.05 -6.35
CA ASN A 19 -2.47 11.04 -5.34
C ASN A 19 -1.14 11.52 -5.92
N ASN A 20 -0.77 11.04 -7.11
CA ASN A 20 0.46 11.49 -7.80
C ASN A 20 0.41 12.99 -8.12
N LYS A 21 -0.75 13.53 -8.49
CA LYS A 21 -0.93 14.98 -8.66
C LYS A 21 -0.71 15.73 -7.35
N HIS A 22 -1.22 15.23 -6.22
CA HIS A 22 -1.00 15.86 -4.91
C HIS A 22 0.47 15.84 -4.50
N ILE A 23 1.15 14.70 -4.68
CA ILE A 23 2.60 14.56 -4.43
C ILE A 23 3.39 15.57 -5.27
N PHE A 24 3.08 15.69 -6.56
CA PHE A 24 3.73 16.63 -7.46
C PHE A 24 3.49 18.08 -7.04
N SER A 25 2.25 18.46 -6.77
CA SER A 25 1.92 19.82 -6.32
C SER A 25 2.55 20.19 -4.97
N ALA A 26 2.86 19.20 -4.13
CA ALA A 26 3.57 19.39 -2.86
C ALA A 26 5.10 19.47 -3.03
N GLY A 27 5.63 19.28 -4.24
CA GLY A 27 7.08 19.26 -4.50
C GLY A 27 7.79 18.01 -3.95
N LEU A 28 7.05 16.90 -3.75
CA LEU A 28 7.56 15.69 -3.10
C LEU A 28 7.82 14.52 -4.05
N SER A 29 7.79 14.74 -5.37
CA SER A 29 7.89 13.66 -6.38
C SER A 29 9.18 12.85 -6.31
N GLU A 30 10.26 13.38 -5.73
CA GLU A 30 11.52 12.64 -5.54
C GLU A 30 11.55 11.80 -4.26
N GLN A 31 10.63 12.04 -3.32
CA GLN A 31 10.63 11.43 -1.98
C GLN A 31 9.39 10.58 -1.69
N CYS A 32 8.30 10.81 -2.43
CA CYS A 32 7.02 10.16 -2.20
C CYS A 32 6.48 9.62 -3.52
N CYS A 33 5.95 8.40 -3.48
CA CYS A 33 5.25 7.79 -4.61
C CYS A 33 4.00 7.07 -4.10
N SER A 34 3.03 6.86 -4.99
CA SER A 34 1.85 6.05 -4.68
C SER A 34 1.83 4.77 -5.50
N LEU A 35 1.49 3.66 -4.86
CA LEU A 35 1.39 2.35 -5.46
C LEU A 35 -0.04 1.82 -5.32
N LYS A 36 -0.64 1.40 -6.43
CA LYS A 36 -1.87 0.62 -6.41
C LYS A 36 -1.51 -0.85 -6.18
N GLY A 37 -2.01 -1.43 -5.08
CA GLY A 37 -1.75 -2.82 -4.73
C GLY A 37 -2.90 -3.45 -3.94
N ASP A 38 -2.78 -4.76 -3.72
CA ASP A 38 -3.53 -5.50 -2.73
C ASP A 38 -2.64 -5.61 -1.48
N PHE A 39 -3.10 -5.11 -0.32
CA PHE A 39 -2.28 -5.18 0.89
C PHE A 39 -2.18 -6.59 1.47
N MET A 40 -2.99 -7.54 0.98
CA MET A 40 -2.87 -8.97 1.25
C MET A 40 -1.88 -9.67 0.31
N ASN A 41 -1.40 -8.98 -0.73
CA ASN A 41 -0.43 -9.48 -1.71
C ASN A 41 0.27 -8.29 -2.41
N MET A 42 1.18 -7.64 -1.69
CA MET A 42 1.79 -6.39 -2.11
C MET A 42 2.79 -6.64 -3.26
N PRO A 43 2.71 -5.89 -4.37
CA PRO A 43 3.69 -5.97 -5.46
C PRO A 43 4.98 -5.21 -5.08
N ILE A 44 5.58 -5.59 -3.96
CA ILE A 44 6.75 -5.00 -3.32
C ILE A 44 7.69 -6.13 -2.92
N ALA A 45 8.99 -5.95 -3.13
CA ALA A 45 9.99 -6.95 -2.75
C ALA A 45 10.14 -7.07 -1.22
N ASP A 46 10.62 -8.22 -0.77
CA ASP A 46 10.92 -8.48 0.63
C ASP A 46 12.00 -7.52 1.15
N ASN A 47 11.98 -7.20 2.45
CA ASN A 47 13.01 -6.39 3.11
C ASN A 47 13.31 -5.03 2.42
N THR A 48 12.26 -4.37 1.91
CA THR A 48 12.37 -3.12 1.15
C THR A 48 12.39 -1.89 2.06
N PHE A 49 11.51 -1.86 3.06
CA PHE A 49 11.28 -0.66 3.87
C PHE A 49 11.93 -0.73 5.25
N ASP A 50 12.36 0.43 5.73
CA ASP A 50 12.88 0.61 7.09
C ASP A 50 11.78 0.86 8.13
N ALA A 51 10.58 1.25 7.71
CA ALA A 51 9.43 1.45 8.59
C ALA A 51 8.11 1.33 7.80
N ALA A 52 7.03 0.98 8.51
CA ALA A 52 5.68 0.95 7.95
C ALA A 52 4.69 1.57 8.94
N TYR A 53 3.61 2.13 8.42
CA TYR A 53 2.46 2.53 9.22
C TYR A 53 1.15 2.21 8.51
N ALA A 54 0.10 1.96 9.28
CA ALA A 54 -1.24 1.77 8.75
C ALA A 54 -2.21 2.77 9.39
N ILE A 55 -3.07 3.41 8.60
CA ILE A 55 -4.16 4.26 9.12
C ILE A 55 -5.48 3.62 8.74
N GLN A 56 -6.13 2.96 9.71
CA GLN A 56 -7.46 2.36 9.58
C GLN A 56 -7.66 1.41 8.38
N ALA A 57 -6.60 0.90 7.76
CA ALA A 57 -6.71 0.00 6.61
C ALA A 57 -6.84 -1.48 7.03
N THR A 58 -6.11 -1.88 8.09
CA THR A 58 -5.98 -3.29 8.49
C THR A 58 -7.27 -3.88 9.06
N CYS A 59 -8.19 -3.05 9.56
CA CYS A 59 -9.51 -3.52 10.03
C CYS A 59 -10.42 -4.01 8.89
N TYR A 60 -10.10 -3.67 7.63
CA TYR A 60 -10.78 -4.17 6.44
C TYR A 60 -10.13 -5.43 5.85
N ALA A 61 -9.02 -5.91 6.44
CA ALA A 61 -8.42 -7.17 6.03
C ALA A 61 -9.38 -8.33 6.34
N PRO A 62 -9.54 -9.31 5.44
CA PRO A 62 -10.32 -10.52 5.73
C PRO A 62 -9.77 -11.29 6.93
N GLU A 63 -8.45 -11.21 7.12
CA GLU A 63 -7.74 -11.84 8.21
C GLU A 63 -6.52 -10.98 8.59
N ALA A 64 -6.32 -10.77 9.89
CA ALA A 64 -5.23 -9.95 10.40
C ALA A 64 -3.86 -10.56 10.09
N GLN A 65 -3.70 -11.88 10.23
CA GLN A 65 -2.41 -12.53 9.99
C GLN A 65 -1.92 -12.31 8.55
N GLY A 66 -2.80 -12.40 7.55
CA GLY A 66 -2.42 -12.15 6.16
C GLY A 66 -1.86 -10.75 5.90
N VAL A 67 -2.53 -9.69 6.35
CA VAL A 67 -2.01 -8.32 6.16
C VAL A 67 -0.73 -8.06 6.94
N TYR A 68 -0.64 -8.53 8.20
CA TYR A 68 0.57 -8.33 9.00
C TYR A 68 1.75 -9.19 8.52
N SER A 69 1.50 -10.34 7.91
CA SER A 69 2.54 -11.15 7.26
C SER A 69 3.14 -10.44 6.05
N GLU A 70 2.32 -9.78 5.23
CA GLU A 70 2.79 -8.95 4.12
C GLU A 70 3.58 -7.73 4.61
N VAL A 71 3.10 -7.04 5.65
CA VAL A 71 3.85 -5.94 6.27
C VAL A 71 5.20 -6.41 6.81
N TYR A 72 5.23 -7.55 7.51
CA TYR A 72 6.47 -8.13 8.02
C TYR A 72 7.43 -8.51 6.89
N ARG A 73 6.92 -9.08 5.80
CA ARG A 73 7.71 -9.48 4.63
C ARG A 73 8.42 -8.30 3.97
N VAL A 74 7.71 -7.18 3.77
CA VAL A 74 8.28 -6.00 3.09
C VAL A 74 9.17 -5.14 3.98
N LEU A 75 9.09 -5.31 5.31
CA LEU A 75 9.99 -4.66 6.26
C LEU A 75 11.34 -5.38 6.32
N LYS A 76 12.42 -4.62 6.46
CA LYS A 76 13.73 -5.19 6.77
C LYS A 76 13.73 -5.84 8.16
N PRO A 77 14.61 -6.83 8.44
CA PRO A 77 14.63 -7.51 9.73
C PRO A 77 14.90 -6.52 10.88
N GLY A 78 14.13 -6.63 11.96
CA GLY A 78 14.26 -5.76 13.14
C GLY A 78 13.53 -4.41 13.05
N GLN A 79 12.80 -4.14 11.96
CA GLN A 79 12.02 -2.92 11.80
C GLN A 79 10.60 -3.05 12.34
N TYR A 80 9.93 -1.91 12.52
CA TYR A 80 8.64 -1.82 13.19
C TYR A 80 7.54 -1.31 12.26
N CYS A 81 6.32 -1.82 12.49
CA CYS A 81 5.08 -1.25 11.96
C CYS A 81 4.31 -0.60 13.11
N THR A 82 3.76 0.59 12.86
CA THR A 82 2.84 1.29 13.79
C THR A 82 1.43 1.40 13.18
N GLY A 83 0.40 1.44 14.02
CA GLY A 83 -1.01 1.44 13.61
C GLY A 83 -1.86 2.40 14.40
#